data_AF-A0A7X0AE48-F1
#
_entry.id   AF-A0A7X0AE48-F1
#
_cell.length_a   1.000
_cell.length_b   1.000
_cell.length_c   1.000
_cell.angle_alpha   90.00
_cell.angle_beta   90.00
_cell.angle_gamma   90.00
#
_symmetry.space_group_name_H-M   'P 1'
#
loop_
_entity.id
_entity.type
_entity.pdbx_description
1 polymer ?
#
loop_
_entity_poly.entity_id
_entity_poly.type
_entity_poly.pdbx_seq_one_letter_code
_entity_poly.pdbx_strand_id
1 'polypeptide(L)'
;MNSGMSRLSSTPLHAHGSYPAIQCAATAAVLRWAVRIDADDAHALDWFRTVQIHELGNKTAAELVRDGAHDEVIRFLEEIIAGCRG
;
A
#
# COMPACT_ATOMS: atom_id res chain seq x y z
N MET A 1 -21.20 -13.71 -46.57
CA MET A 1 -21.12 -12.32 -46.04
C MET A 1 -21.80 -12.29 -44.66
N ASN A 2 -21.11 -11.67 -43.70
CA ASN A 2 -21.53 -11.11 -42.41
C ASN A 2 -21.99 -12.10 -41.32
N SER A 3 -21.14 -12.46 -40.35
CA SER A 3 -20.68 -11.67 -39.19
C SER A 3 -21.80 -11.28 -38.24
N GLY A 4 -21.93 -12.05 -37.17
CA GLY A 4 -22.72 -11.74 -35.99
C GLY A 4 -22.09 -12.40 -34.77
N MET A 5 -20.88 -11.95 -34.42
CA MET A 5 -20.23 -12.28 -33.15
C MET A 5 -21.19 -11.93 -32.01
N SER A 6 -21.78 -12.96 -31.40
CA SER A 6 -22.43 -12.85 -30.10
C SER A 6 -21.39 -12.29 -29.14
N ARG A 7 -21.64 -11.06 -28.71
CA ARG A 7 -20.83 -10.33 -27.73
C ARG A 7 -20.70 -11.23 -26.51
N LEU A 8 -19.50 -11.76 -26.29
CA LEU A 8 -19.12 -12.33 -25.02
C LEU A 8 -19.35 -11.22 -24.00
N SER A 9 -20.27 -11.49 -23.08
CA SER A 9 -20.52 -10.68 -21.91
C SER A 9 -19.18 -10.46 -21.21
N SER A 10 -18.61 -9.26 -21.36
CA SER A 10 -17.50 -8.81 -20.54
C SER A 10 -18.02 -8.59 -19.13
N THR A 11 -18.25 -9.67 -18.39
CA THR A 11 -18.25 -9.61 -16.93
C THR A 11 -16.87 -9.12 -16.54
N PRO A 12 -16.72 -7.94 -15.93
CA PRO A 12 -15.47 -7.59 -15.29
C PRO A 12 -15.20 -8.69 -14.28
N LEU A 13 -14.06 -9.37 -14.45
CA LEU A 13 -13.51 -10.27 -13.46
C LEU A 13 -13.42 -9.48 -12.16
N HIS A 14 -14.37 -9.72 -11.26
CA HIS A 14 -14.24 -9.40 -9.85
C HIS A 14 -13.01 -10.17 -9.39
N ALA A 15 -11.85 -9.53 -9.48
CA ALA A 15 -10.67 -9.96 -8.78
C ALA A 15 -11.11 -10.04 -7.31
N HIS A 16 -11.26 -11.24 -6.79
CA HIS A 16 -11.58 -11.48 -5.38
C HIS A 16 -10.60 -12.47 -4.74
N GLY A 17 -9.48 -12.77 -5.43
CA GLY A 17 -8.61 -13.90 -5.05
C GLY A 17 -7.22 -13.55 -4.53
N SER A 18 -6.66 -12.37 -4.82
CA SER A 18 -5.24 -12.08 -4.53
C SER A 18 -4.98 -11.00 -3.48
N TYR A 19 -6.04 -10.42 -2.90
CA TYR A 19 -5.94 -9.31 -1.94
C TYR A 19 -5.10 -9.62 -0.69
N PRO A 20 -5.22 -10.79 -0.01
CA PRO A 20 -4.51 -10.98 1.25
C PRO A 20 -2.99 -11.17 1.04
N ALA A 21 -2.57 -11.87 -0.01
CA ALA A 21 -1.15 -12.11 -0.26
C ALA A 21 -0.41 -10.82 -0.68
N ILE A 22 -1.04 -10.00 -1.53
CA ILE A 22 -0.51 -8.70 -1.94
C ILE A 22 -0.45 -7.76 -0.73
N GLN A 23 -1.47 -7.77 0.12
CA GLN A 23 -1.49 -6.93 1.32
C GLN A 23 -0.43 -7.35 2.35
N CYS A 24 -0.17 -8.65 2.52
CA CYS A 24 0.94 -9.13 3.36
C CYS A 24 2.31 -8.67 2.83
N ALA A 25 2.53 -8.75 1.52
CA ALA A 25 3.77 -8.29 0.89
C ALA A 25 3.97 -6.77 1.04
N ALA A 26 2.91 -6.00 0.78
CA ALA A 26 2.92 -4.54 0.94
C ALA A 26 3.17 -4.11 2.39
N THR A 27 2.50 -4.77 3.35
CA THR A 27 2.71 -4.53 4.79
C THR A 27 4.17 -4.77 5.18
N ALA A 28 4.74 -5.91 4.75
CA ALA A 28 6.13 -6.24 5.05
C ALA A 28 7.12 -5.25 4.42
N ALA A 29 6.84 -4.77 3.21
CA ALA A 29 7.65 -3.75 2.56
C ALA A 29 7.65 -2.44 3.34
N VAL A 30 6.47 -1.93 3.70
CA VAL A 30 6.34 -0.68 4.47
C VAL A 30 7.02 -0.78 5.84
N LEU A 31 6.79 -1.87 6.59
CA LEU A 31 7.43 -2.07 7.89
C LEU A 31 8.96 -2.14 7.77
N ARG A 32 9.49 -2.79 6.73
CA ARG A 32 10.94 -2.82 6.50
C ARG A 32 11.51 -1.42 6.29
N TRP A 33 10.79 -0.52 5.61
CA TRP A 33 11.21 0.86 5.44
C TRP A 33 11.12 1.65 6.75
N ALA A 34 10.04 1.48 7.51
CA ALA A 34 9.87 2.13 8.82
C ALA A 34 10.99 1.72 9.80
N VAL A 35 11.36 0.44 9.84
CA VAL A 35 12.45 -0.08 10.69
C VAL A 35 13.83 0.52 10.33
N ARG A 36 14.01 0.99 9.09
CA ARG A 36 15.26 1.68 8.70
C ARG A 36 15.36 3.09 9.26
N ILE A 37 14.24 3.72 9.57
CA ILE A 37 14.18 5.03 10.20
C ILE A 37 14.32 4.86 11.71
N ASP A 38 13.53 3.95 12.28
CA ASP A 38 13.55 3.63 13.69
C ASP A 38 13.82 2.14 13.86
N ALA A 39 15.02 1.80 14.36
CA ALA A 39 15.52 0.43 14.45
C ALA A 39 14.78 -0.47 15.47
N ASP A 40 13.60 -0.06 15.93
CA ASP A 40 12.70 -0.81 16.79
C ASP A 40 11.47 -1.33 16.02
N ASP A 41 11.38 -2.65 15.89
CA ASP A 41 10.28 -3.31 15.17
C ASP A 41 8.91 -3.04 15.82
N ALA A 42 8.84 -2.93 17.15
CA ALA A 42 7.59 -2.71 17.86
C ALA A 42 7.09 -1.28 17.65
N HIS A 43 8.00 -0.30 17.65
CA HIS A 43 7.68 1.08 17.38
C HIS A 43 7.31 1.30 15.91
N ALA A 44 8.02 0.66 14.96
CA ALA A 44 7.64 0.68 13.55
C ALA A 44 6.24 0.09 13.31
N LEU A 45 5.90 -0.99 14.03
CA LEU A 45 4.56 -1.59 13.97
C LEU A 45 3.49 -0.71 14.63
N ASP A 46 3.79 -0.05 15.73
CA ASP A 46 2.88 0.90 16.36
C ASP A 46 2.61 2.08 15.41
N TRP A 47 3.66 2.74 14.92
CA TRP A 47 3.57 3.82 13.94
C TRP A 47 2.70 3.43 12.74
N PHE A 48 2.93 2.24 12.19
CA PHE A 48 2.19 1.73 11.03
C PHE A 48 0.67 1.70 11.27
N ARG A 49 0.24 1.48 12.51
CA ARG A 49 -1.16 1.30 12.90
C ARG A 49 -1.79 2.56 13.48
N THR A 50 -1.02 3.43 14.12
CA THR A 50 -1.55 4.47 15.02
C THR A 50 -1.28 5.88 14.50
N VAL A 51 -0.19 6.09 13.75
CA VAL A 51 0.24 7.42 13.33
C VAL A 51 -0.38 7.77 11.97
N GLN A 52 -1.08 8.90 11.93
CA GLN A 52 -1.64 9.44 10.70
C GLN A 52 -0.57 10.20 9.92
N ILE A 53 -0.47 9.90 8.63
CA ILE A 53 0.40 10.61 7.69
C ILE A 53 -0.43 11.74 7.08
N HIS A 54 -0.27 12.96 7.60
CA HIS A 54 -1.07 14.13 7.19
C HIS A 54 -0.94 14.42 5.70
N GLU A 55 0.27 14.28 5.14
CA GLU A 55 0.60 14.50 3.74
C GLU A 55 -0.03 13.46 2.79
N LEU A 56 -0.39 12.30 3.31
CA LEU A 56 -1.06 11.23 2.56
C LEU A 56 -2.55 11.14 2.90
N GLY A 57 -3.17 12.30 3.17
CA GLY A 57 -4.62 12.41 3.36
C GLY A 57 -5.07 12.03 4.77
N ASN A 58 -4.21 12.20 5.77
CA ASN A 58 -4.52 11.97 7.18
C ASN A 58 -4.92 10.52 7.52
N LYS A 59 -4.26 9.56 6.86
CA LYS A 59 -4.47 8.12 7.03
C LYS A 59 -3.25 7.47 7.65
N THR A 60 -3.47 6.36 8.35
CA THR A 60 -2.38 5.50 8.81
C THR A 60 -1.76 4.73 7.64
N ALA A 61 -0.52 4.27 7.81
CA ALA A 61 0.12 3.41 6.81
C ALA A 61 -0.66 2.11 6.58
N ALA A 62 -1.28 1.55 7.63
CA ALA A 62 -2.17 0.39 7.54
C ALA A 62 -3.40 0.65 6.64
N GLU A 63 -4.04 1.80 6.79
CA GLU A 63 -5.17 2.20 5.95
C GLU A 63 -4.75 2.42 4.50
N LEU A 64 -3.61 3.07 4.28
CA LEU A 64 -3.07 3.30 2.94
C LEU A 64 -2.70 1.98 2.23
N VAL A 65 -2.10 1.03 2.94
CA VAL A 65 -1.82 -0.31 2.42
C VAL A 65 -3.13 -1.05 2.09
N ARG A 66 -4.16 -0.93 2.93
CA ARG A 66 -5.49 -1.51 2.66
C ARG A 66 -6.14 -0.90 1.43
N ASP A 67 -5.94 0.38 1.20
CA ASP A 67 -6.47 1.10 0.03
C ASP A 67 -5.62 0.88 -1.23
N GLY A 68 -4.51 0.12 -1.14
CA GLY A 68 -3.59 -0.15 -2.24
C GLY A 68 -2.52 0.93 -2.47
N ALA A 69 -2.51 2.01 -1.70
CA ALA A 69 -1.60 3.15 -1.82
C ALA A 69 -0.24 2.95 -1.13
N HIS A 70 0.23 1.71 -1.02
CA HIS A 70 1.49 1.35 -0.35
C HIS A 70 2.75 1.93 -1.02
N ASP A 71 2.76 2.10 -2.35
CA ASP A 71 3.87 2.73 -3.08
C ASP A 71 4.09 4.18 -2.64
N GLU A 72 3.01 4.94 -2.38
CA GLU A 72 3.11 6.31 -1.88
C GLU A 72 3.67 6.36 -0.46
N VAL A 73 3.33 5.38 0.39
CA VAL A 73 3.91 5.26 1.74
C VAL A 73 5.40 4.96 1.65
N ILE A 74 5.81 4.04 0.78
CA ILE A 74 7.22 3.71 0.59
C ILE A 74 8.00 4.94 0.11
N ARG A 75 7.48 5.66 -0.88
CA ARG A 75 8.10 6.90 -1.38
C ARG A 75 8.21 7.97 -0.29
N PHE A 76 7.17 8.13 0.52
CA PHE A 76 7.20 9.04 1.66
C PHE A 76 8.30 8.68 2.67
N LEU A 77 8.45 7.40 3.02
CA LEU A 77 9.51 6.93 3.92
C LEU A 77 10.90 7.08 3.30
N GLU A 78 11.05 6.84 2.01
CA GLU A 78 12.30 7.06 1.27
C GLU A 78 12.73 8.53 1.31
N GLU A 79 11.79 9.46 1.14
CA GLU A 79 12.07 10.90 1.21
C GLU A 79 12.48 11.36 2.63
N ILE A 80 11.94 10.74 3.69
CA ILE A 80 12.39 10.95 5.07
C ILE A 80 13.82 10.45 5.25
N ILE A 81 14.14 9.23 4.81
CA ILE A 81 15.49 8.65 4.93
C ILE A 81 16.52 9.45 4.14
N ALA A 82 16.14 9.94 2.96
CA ALA A 82 16.99 10.80 2.15
C ALA A 82 17.25 12.20 2.78
N GLY A 83 16.54 12.54 3.86
CA GLY A 83 16.62 13.87 4.49
C GLY A 83 15.97 14.97 3.65
N CYS A 84 15.20 14.60 2.62
CA CYS A 84 14.48 15.53 1.76
C CYS A 84 13.20 16.07 2.43
N ARG A 85 12.77 15.41 3.51
CA ARG A 85 11.67 15.83 4.38
C ARG A 85 12.04 15.59 5.84
N GLY A 86 11.76 16.58 6.69
CA GLY A 86 11.95 16.58 8.13
C GLY A 86 11.11 17.67 8.76
#